data_AF-A0A537TSA8-F1
#
_entry.id   AF-A0A537TSA8-F1
#
_cell.length_a   1.000
_cell.length_b   1.000
_cell.length_c   1.000
_cell.angle_alpha   90.00
_cell.angle_beta   90.00
_cell.angle_gamma   90.00
#
_symmetry.space_group_name_H-M   'P 1'
#
loop_
_entity.id
_entity.type
_entity.pdbx_description
1 polymer ?
#
loop_
_entity_poly.entity_id
_entity_poly.type
_entity_poly.pdbx_seq_one_letter_code
_entity_poly.pdbx_strand_id
1 'polypeptide(L)'
;MAPLIGIVGDYDPSNEAHRATDAALSHVADPLDVEWVGTDEIPERAEERLGGYAGLLIAPASPYRSMEGALGAIRLARERGVPLVGT
;
A
#
# COMPACT_ATOMS: atom_id res chain seq x y z
N MET A 1 1.19 18.91 7.75
CA MET A 1 0.38 17.70 7.46
C MET A 1 1.38 16.62 7.15
N ALA A 2 1.30 15.46 7.82
CA ALA A 2 2.24 14.38 7.54
C ALA A 2 1.95 13.81 6.14
N PRO A 3 2.96 13.27 5.43
CA PRO A 3 2.74 12.60 4.16
C PRO A 3 1.86 11.36 4.36
N LEU A 4 0.83 11.20 3.53
CA LEU A 4 -0.06 10.02 3.54
C LEU A 4 0.56 8.88 2.71
N ILE A 5 0.75 7.72 3.33
CA ILE A 5 1.30 6.51 2.70
C ILE A 5 0.20 5.47 2.52
N GLY A 6 0.11 4.90 1.31
CA GLY A 6 -0.86 3.85 1.00
C GLY A 6 -0.24 2.47 1.19
N ILE A 7 -0.82 1.63 2.05
CA ILE A 7 -0.47 0.22 2.21
C ILE A 7 -1.37 -0.59 1.30
N VAL A 8 -0.85 -1.07 0.18
CA VAL A 8 -1.59 -1.83 -0.82
C VAL A 8 -1.58 -3.31 -0.43
N GLY A 9 -2.73 -3.81 -0.02
CA GLY A 9 -2.91 -5.18 0.44
C GLY A 9 -4.29 -5.42 1.05
N ASP A 10 -4.72 -6.67 1.08
CA ASP A 10 -6.06 -7.03 1.53
C ASP A 10 -6.08 -7.27 3.04
N TYR A 11 -6.11 -6.18 3.81
CA TYR A 11 -5.95 -6.23 5.25
C TYR A 11 -6.81 -7.31 5.92
N ASP A 12 -6.18 -8.03 6.83
CA ASP A 12 -6.77 -9.12 7.60
C ASP A 12 -6.15 -9.10 9.00
N PRO A 13 -6.91 -8.77 10.06
CA PRO A 13 -6.39 -8.70 11.43
C PRO A 13 -6.00 -10.08 11.99
N SER A 14 -6.40 -11.19 11.35
CA SER A 14 -5.96 -12.53 11.70
C SER A 14 -4.61 -12.89 11.09
N ASN A 15 -4.16 -12.14 10.06
CA ASN A 15 -2.88 -12.33 9.41
C ASN A 15 -1.74 -11.71 10.24
N GLU A 16 -0.75 -12.53 10.62
CA GLU A 16 0.40 -12.09 11.40
C GLU A 16 1.23 -11.03 10.67
N ALA A 17 1.41 -11.16 9.36
CA ALA A 17 2.23 -10.25 8.58
C ALA A 17 1.59 -8.85 8.48
N HIS A 18 0.26 -8.77 8.31
CA HIS A 18 -0.45 -7.48 8.30
C HIS A 18 -0.34 -6.75 9.64
N ARG A 19 -0.50 -7.48 10.76
CA ARG A 19 -0.30 -6.90 12.10
C ARG A 19 1.14 -6.48 12.32
N ALA A 20 2.11 -7.24 11.80
CA ALA A 20 3.52 -6.89 11.87
C ALA A 20 3.84 -5.62 11.06
N THR A 21 3.20 -5.43 9.89
CA THR A 21 3.28 -4.18 9.11
C THR A 21 2.76 -3.00 9.92
N ASP A 22 1.57 -3.10 10.52
CA ASP A 22 1.02 -2.04 11.38
C ASP A 22 1.96 -1.70 12.56
N ALA A 23 2.47 -2.73 13.23
CA ALA A 23 3.40 -2.55 14.35
C ALA A 23 4.71 -1.87 13.91
N ALA A 24 5.25 -2.23 12.75
CA ALA A 24 6.49 -1.67 12.23
C ALA A 24 6.39 -0.18 11.92
N LEU A 25 5.20 0.32 11.56
CA LEU A 25 4.98 1.75 11.30
C LEU A 25 5.17 2.61 12.56
N SER A 26 4.97 2.05 13.75
CA SER A 26 5.23 2.75 15.02
C SER A 26 6.72 2.99 15.28
N HIS A 27 7.61 2.32 14.55
CA HIS A 27 9.06 2.50 14.68
C HIS A 27 9.60 3.68 13.84
N VAL A 28 8.77 4.31 13.00
CA VAL A 28 9.20 5.45 12.19
C VAL A 28 9.39 6.67 13.07
N ALA A 29 10.52 7.37 12.93
CA ALA A 29 10.90 8.49 13.79
C ALA A 29 9.92 9.68 13.69
N ASP A 30 9.43 9.96 12.49
CA ASP A 30 8.39 10.95 12.22
C ASP A 30 7.06 10.24 11.95
N PRO A 31 5.96 10.60 12.66
CA PRO A 31 4.66 9.97 12.43
C PRO A 31 4.21 10.10 10.97
N LEU A 32 3.86 8.96 10.37
CA LEU A 32 3.26 8.89 9.04
C LEU A 32 1.75 8.75 9.18
N ASP A 33 1.02 9.48 8.33
CA ASP A 33 -0.38 9.15 8.11
C ASP A 33 -0.41 7.95 7.15
N VAL A 34 -1.15 6.90 7.50
CA VAL A 34 -1.20 5.66 6.72
C VAL A 34 -2.62 5.20 6.49
N GLU A 35 -2.85 4.58 5.34
CA GLU A 35 -4.14 3.99 4.97
C GLU A 35 -3.92 2.65 4.27
N TRP A 36 -4.64 1.62 4.72
CA TRP A 36 -4.73 0.36 3.99
C TRP A 36 -5.66 0.51 2.79
N VAL A 37 -5.22 0.04 1.63
CA VAL A 37 -5.97 0.06 0.38
C VAL A 37 -6.10 -1.37 -0.12
N GLY A 38 -7.33 -1.88 -0.14
CA GLY A 38 -7.61 -3.21 -0.69
C GLY A 38 -7.18 -3.31 -2.14
N THR A 39 -6.63 -4.45 -2.53
CA THR A 39 -6.15 -4.61 -3.92
C THR A 39 -7.29 -4.58 -4.92
N ASP A 40 -8.49 -4.98 -4.50
CA ASP A 40 -9.75 -4.94 -5.25
C ASP A 40 -10.37 -3.53 -5.36
N GLU A 41 -9.89 -2.55 -4.58
CA GLU A 41 -10.29 -1.15 -4.69
C GLU A 41 -9.53 -0.39 -5.79
N ILE A 42 -8.46 -0.97 -6.33
CA ILE A 42 -7.59 -0.32 -7.31
C ILE A 42 -8.12 -0.61 -8.72
N PRO A 43 -8.67 0.40 -9.42
CA PRO A 43 -9.16 0.22 -10.79
C PRO A 43 -7.98 0.11 -11.77
N GLU A 44 -8.28 -0.25 -13.03
CA GLU A 44 -7.30 -0.32 -14.11
C GLU A 44 -6.46 0.97 -14.22
N ARG A 45 -7.11 2.13 -14.05
CA ARG A 45 -6.45 3.43 -13.91
C ARG A 45 -6.07 3.68 -12.44
N ALA A 46 -5.04 2.99 -11.96
CA ALA A 46 -4.62 3.00 -10.55
C ALA A 46 -4.44 4.41 -9.94
N GLU A 47 -4.06 5.41 -10.75
CA GLU A 47 -3.95 6.83 -10.35
C GLU A 47 -5.24 7.40 -9.76
N GLU A 48 -6.41 6.91 -10.16
CA GLU A 48 -7.72 7.34 -9.64
C GLU A 48 -7.88 7.01 -8.16
N ARG A 49 -7.31 5.88 -7.70
CA ARG A 49 -7.34 5.47 -6.29
C ARG A 49 -6.10 5.90 -5.52
N LEU A 50 -4.95 5.95 -6.18
CA LEU A 50 -3.64 6.05 -5.54
C LEU A 50 -2.91 7.39 -5.74
N GLY A 51 -3.44 8.29 -6.57
CA GLY A 51 -2.75 9.54 -6.95
C GLY A 51 -2.51 10.53 -5.81
N GLY A 52 -3.18 10.36 -4.66
CA GLY A 52 -3.01 11.22 -3.48
C GLY A 52 -1.92 10.78 -2.50
N TYR A 53 -1.37 9.56 -2.65
CA TYR A 53 -0.37 9.04 -1.71
C TYR A 53 1.04 9.54 -2.04
N ALA A 54 1.78 9.91 -1.00
CA ALA A 54 3.18 10.34 -1.11
C ALA A 54 4.15 9.16 -1.30
N GLY A 55 3.69 7.93 -1.03
CA GLY A 55 4.45 6.70 -1.16
C GLY A 55 3.53 5.49 -1.00
N LEU A 56 3.99 4.34 -1.47
CA LEU A 56 3.25 3.09 -1.41
C LEU A 56 4.07 1.99 -0.72
N LEU A 57 3.40 1.14 0.05
CA LEU A 57 3.94 -0.10 0.59
C LEU A 57 3.09 -1.26 0.09
N ILE A 58 3.68 -2.21 -0.64
CA ILE A 58 2.99 -3.44 -1.04
C ILE A 58 3.10 -4.43 0.13
N ALA A 59 1.96 -4.73 0.76
CA ALA A 59 1.89 -5.61 1.92
C ALA A 59 2.12 -7.08 1.52
N PRO A 60 2.64 -7.92 2.43
CA PRO A 60 2.78 -9.36 2.19
C PRO A 60 1.41 -10.06 2.16
N ALA A 61 1.42 -11.39 1.94
CA ALA A 61 0.25 -12.29 1.90
C ALA A 61 -0.48 -12.41 0.55
N SER A 62 0.27 -12.76 -0.50
CA SER A 62 -0.34 -13.33 -1.70
C SER A 62 -0.95 -14.71 -1.40
N PRO A 63 -2.01 -15.13 -2.12
CA PRO A 63 -2.64 -14.43 -3.24
C PRO A 63 -3.49 -13.24 -2.79
N TYR A 64 -3.35 -12.11 -3.50
CA TYR A 64 -4.23 -10.96 -3.36
C TYR A 64 -5.62 -11.25 -3.91
N ARG A 65 -6.64 -10.56 -3.39
CA ARG A 65 -8.01 -10.55 -3.95
C ARG A 65 -8.00 -10.06 -5.39
N SER A 66 -7.15 -9.08 -5.72
CA SER A 66 -6.89 -8.61 -7.07
C SER A 66 -5.39 -8.50 -7.35
N MET A 67 -4.85 -9.48 -8.08
CA MET A 67 -3.46 -9.40 -8.57
C MET A 67 -3.27 -8.21 -9.51
N GLU A 68 -4.26 -7.91 -10.34
CA GLU A 68 -4.23 -6.75 -11.25
C GLU A 68 -4.12 -5.42 -10.49
N GLY A 69 -4.82 -5.27 -9.37
CA GLY A 69 -4.74 -4.07 -8.54
C GLY A 69 -3.35 -3.89 -7.91
N ALA A 70 -2.78 -4.96 -7.37
CA ALA A 70 -1.41 -4.94 -6.83
C ALA A 70 -0.37 -4.60 -7.91
N LEU A 71 -0.47 -5.20 -9.11
CA LEU A 71 0.40 -4.89 -10.23
C LEU A 71 0.19 -3.46 -10.76
N GLY A 72 -1.05 -2.96 -10.73
CA GLY A 72 -1.41 -1.60 -11.08
C GLY A 72 -0.74 -0.57 -10.18
N ALA A 73 -0.74 -0.81 -8.86
CA ALA A 73 -0.01 0.02 -7.89
C ALA A 73 1.50 0.06 -8.17
N ILE A 74 2.11 -1.11 -8.43
CA ILE A 74 3.54 -1.21 -8.75
C ILE A 74 3.86 -0.47 -10.05
N ARG A 75 3.03 -0.63 -11.08
CA ARG A 75 3.20 0.07 -12.36
C ARG A 75 3.12 1.59 -12.16
N LEU A 76 2.07 2.07 -11.48
CA LEU A 76 1.89 3.50 -11.20
C LEU A 76 3.12 4.08 -10.51
N ALA A 77 3.61 3.42 -9.45
CA ALA A 77 4.76 3.92 -8.71
C ALA A 77 6.00 4.04 -9.58
N ARG A 78 6.27 3.02 -10.40
CA ARG A 78 7.41 3.01 -11.32
C ARG A 78 7.31 4.09 -12.41
N GLU A 79 6.12 4.28 -12.99
CA GLU A 79 5.91 5.19 -14.12
C GLU A 79 5.76 6.65 -13.70
N ARG A 80 5.32 6.91 -12.47
CA ARG A 80 5.11 8.27 -11.93
C ARG A 80 6.18 8.70 -10.93
N GLY A 81 7.11 7.82 -10.56
CA GLY A 81 8.17 8.13 -9.61
C GLY A 81 7.68 8.23 -8.16
N VAL A 82 6.60 7.52 -7.81
CA VAL A 82 6.14 7.42 -6.42
C VAL A 82 7.06 6.45 -5.67
N PRO A 83 7.63 6.84 -4.51
CA PRO A 83 8.40 5.93 -3.68
C PRO A 83 7.61 4.67 -3.34
N LEU A 84 8.24 3.50 -3.52
CA LEU A 84 7.60 2.21 -3.25
C LEU A 84 8.53 1.24 -2.52
N VAL A 85 7.97 0.56 -1.52
CA VAL A 85 8.58 -0.60 -0.85
C VAL A 85 7.67 -1.82 -1.04
N GLY A 86 8.24 -2.99 -1.27
CA GLY A 86 7.51 -4.27 -1.27
C GLY A 86 8.28 -5.31 -0.47
N THR A 87 7.55 -6.19 0.22
CA THR A 87 8.09 -7.21 1.15
C THR A 87 7.64 -8.61 0.80
#